data_AF-C1AZA1-F1
#
_entry.id   AF-C1AZA1-F1
#
_cell.length_a   1.000
_cell.length_b   1.000
_cell.length_c   1.000
_cell.angle_alpha   90.00
_cell.angle_beta   90.00
_cell.angle_gamma   90.00
#
_symmetry.space_group_name_H-M   'P 1'
#
loop_
_entity.id
_entity.type
_entity.pdbx_description
1 polymer ?
#
loop_
_entity_poly.entity_id
_entity_poly.type
_entity_poly.pdbx_seq_one_letter_code
_entity_poly.pdbx_strand_id
1 'polypeptide(L)'
;MPLYFINHLGGESKIGTMIGVAPATNGISAYGMLNFLAAHREAKDAVGSVIPAVDDGTAGSAFVTETGQGGMTRPGVEYATVSSRSDLVVQLHESQ
;
A
#
# COMPACT_ATOMS: atom_id res chain seq x y z
N MET A 1 -4.66 5.93 2.51
CA MET A 1 -3.24 5.58 2.75
C MET A 1 -2.42 6.83 3.01
N PRO A 2 -1.63 6.93 4.09
CA PRO A 2 -0.88 8.14 4.46
C PRO A 2 0.06 8.66 3.37
N LEU A 3 0.71 7.75 2.62
CA LEU A 3 1.57 8.13 1.51
C LEU A 3 0.80 8.81 0.37
N TYR A 4 -0.43 8.38 0.07
CA TYR A 4 -1.25 9.04 -0.95
C TYR A 4 -1.56 10.49 -0.57
N PHE A 5 -1.86 10.75 0.72
CA PHE A 5 -2.09 12.10 1.21
C PHE A 5 -0.85 12.99 1.07
N ILE A 6 0.32 12.47 1.46
CA ILE A 6 1.59 13.18 1.35
C ILE A 6 1.94 13.44 -0.12
N ASN A 7 1.78 12.43 -0.97
CA ASN A 7 2.28 12.43 -2.34
C ASN A 7 1.38 13.17 -3.34
N HIS A 8 0.06 13.16 -3.12
CA HIS A 8 -0.93 13.60 -4.13
C HIS A 8 -1.94 14.62 -3.60
N LEU A 9 -2.11 14.75 -2.28
CA LEU A 9 -3.13 15.63 -1.69
C LEU A 9 -2.52 16.80 -0.89
N GLY A 10 -1.26 17.15 -1.20
CA GLY A 10 -0.55 18.28 -0.60
C GLY A 10 -0.11 18.08 0.84
N GLY A 11 -0.09 16.82 1.32
CA GLY A 11 0.31 16.48 2.68
C GLY A 11 1.79 16.75 2.98
N GLU A 12 2.66 16.85 1.98
CA GLU A 12 4.07 17.21 2.15
C GLU A 12 4.28 18.53 2.92
N SER A 13 3.37 19.50 2.76
CA SER A 13 3.44 20.80 3.47
C SER A 13 2.90 20.76 4.90
N LYS A 14 2.32 19.62 5.31
CA LYS A 14 1.56 19.47 6.55
C LYS A 14 2.12 18.43 7.50
N ILE A 15 3.00 17.56 7.02
CA ILE A 15 3.54 16.42 7.76
C ILE A 15 5.05 16.57 7.90
N GLY A 16 5.55 16.63 9.13
CA GLY A 16 6.99 16.60 9.41
C GLY A 16 7.56 15.19 9.46
N THR A 17 6.79 14.22 9.96
CA THR A 17 7.23 12.82 10.11
C THR A 17 6.08 11.85 9.85
N MET A 18 6.36 10.79 9.09
CA MET A 18 5.49 9.65 8.87
C MET A 18 6.10 8.40 9.50
N ILE A 19 5.38 7.78 10.44
CA ILE A 19 5.77 6.53 11.08
C ILE A 19 4.74 5.46 10.74
N GLY A 20 5.19 4.39 10.05
CA GLY A 20 4.35 3.25 9.68
C GLY A 20 4.73 2.00 10.47
N VAL A 21 3.75 1.30 11.04
CA VAL A 21 3.95 -0.05 11.61
C VAL A 21 3.21 -1.04 10.73
N ALA A 22 3.93 -2.02 10.18
CA ALA A 22 3.44 -2.89 9.10
C ALA A 22 2.70 -2.11 7.99
N PRO A 23 3.28 -1.01 7.46
CA PRO A 23 2.57 -0.21 6.48
C PRO A 23 2.41 -1.00 5.18
N ALA A 24 1.18 -1.02 4.64
CA ALA A 24 0.87 -1.60 3.34
C ALA A 24 1.35 -0.72 2.18
N THR A 25 2.59 -0.23 2.25
CA THR A 25 3.20 0.70 1.29
C THR A 25 3.17 0.12 -0.12
N ASN A 26 3.42 -1.18 -0.28
CA ASN A 26 3.35 -1.87 -1.58
C ASN A 26 2.03 -2.63 -1.78
N GLY A 27 1.02 -2.32 -0.96
CA GLY A 27 -0.24 -3.05 -0.91
C GLY A 27 -0.20 -4.29 -0.01
N ILE A 28 -1.36 -4.93 0.06
CA ILE A 28 -1.67 -6.10 0.87
C ILE A 28 -1.66 -7.32 -0.06
N SER A 29 -1.01 -8.39 0.38
CA SER A 29 -1.04 -9.69 -0.32
C SER A 29 -1.82 -10.75 0.47
N ALA A 30 -1.92 -10.62 1.80
CA ALA A 30 -2.59 -11.53 2.72
C ALA A 30 -2.32 -13.01 2.40
N TYR A 31 -1.10 -13.48 2.67
CA TYR A 31 -0.60 -14.81 2.31
C TYR A 31 -0.59 -15.09 0.79
N GLY A 32 -0.61 -14.04 -0.03
CA GLY A 32 -0.85 -14.20 -1.47
C GLY A 32 -2.28 -14.63 -1.81
N MET A 33 -3.19 -14.76 -0.83
CA MET A 33 -4.61 -15.08 -1.05
C MET A 33 -5.29 -13.96 -1.85
N LEU A 34 -4.97 -12.69 -1.56
CA LEU A 34 -5.50 -11.59 -2.37
C LEU A 34 -4.90 -11.57 -3.77
N ASN A 35 -3.63 -11.95 -3.94
CA ASN A 35 -3.03 -12.11 -5.26
C ASN A 35 -3.66 -13.28 -6.05
N PHE A 36 -3.98 -14.39 -5.37
CA PHE A 36 -4.69 -15.53 -5.94
C PHE A 36 -6.12 -15.16 -6.34
N LEU A 37 -6.86 -14.45 -5.49
CA LEU A 37 -8.19 -13.92 -5.81
C LEU A 37 -8.11 -12.92 -6.96
N ALA A 38 -7.10 -12.03 -6.98
CA ALA A 38 -6.89 -11.07 -8.06
C ALA A 38 -6.56 -11.72 -9.42
N ALA A 39 -5.94 -12.90 -9.42
CA ALA A 39 -5.71 -13.69 -10.63
C ALA A 39 -6.99 -14.34 -11.18
N HIS A 40 -8.03 -14.49 -10.34
CA HIS A 40 -9.34 -15.04 -10.71
C HIS A 40 -10.37 -13.90 -10.79
N ARG A 41 -10.47 -13.28 -11.97
CA ARG A 41 -11.24 -12.04 -12.21
C ARG A 41 -12.66 -12.08 -11.60
N GLU A 42 -13.37 -13.19 -11.74
CA GLU A 42 -14.73 -13.34 -11.19
C GLU A 42 -14.79 -13.31 -9.65
N ALA A 43 -13.82 -13.94 -8.98
CA ALA A 43 -13.73 -13.94 -7.52
C ALA A 43 -13.23 -12.60 -6.99
N LYS A 44 -12.30 -11.95 -7.70
CA LYS A 44 -11.85 -10.59 -7.42
C LYS A 44 -13.01 -9.60 -7.48
N ASP A 45 -13.76 -9.61 -8.60
CA ASP A 45 -14.86 -8.66 -8.83
C ASP A 45 -15.98 -8.87 -7.79
N ALA A 46 -16.27 -10.11 -7.41
CA ALA A 46 -17.23 -10.42 -6.35
C ALA A 46 -16.80 -9.86 -4.99
N VAL A 47 -15.52 -9.99 -4.60
CA VAL A 47 -15.03 -9.47 -3.31
C VAL A 47 -14.86 -7.96 -3.33
N GLY A 48 -14.30 -7.39 -4.41
CA GLY A 48 -14.09 -5.95 -4.60
C GLY A 48 -15.39 -5.16 -4.64
N SER A 49 -16.45 -5.72 -5.24
CA SER A 49 -17.78 -5.10 -5.25
C SER A 49 -18.42 -5.00 -3.86
N VAL A 50 -18.04 -5.88 -2.93
CA VAL A 50 -18.54 -5.89 -1.55
C VAL A 50 -17.62 -5.12 -0.61
N ILE A 51 -16.30 -5.13 -0.86
CA ILE A 51 -15.29 -4.47 -0.05
C ILE A 51 -14.32 -3.71 -0.97
N PRO A 52 -14.65 -2.46 -1.39
CA PRO A 52 -13.85 -1.69 -2.34
C PRO A 52 -12.39 -1.47 -1.91
N ALA A 53 -12.14 -1.42 -0.60
CA ALA A 53 -10.79 -1.29 -0.05
C ALA A 53 -9.87 -2.48 -0.39
N VAL A 54 -10.43 -3.64 -0.78
CA VAL A 54 -9.65 -4.78 -1.27
C VAL A 54 -9.05 -4.47 -2.64
N ASP A 55 -9.83 -3.87 -3.55
CA ASP A 55 -9.32 -3.51 -4.88
C ASP A 55 -8.24 -2.44 -4.80
N ASP A 56 -8.47 -1.40 -3.99
CA ASP A 56 -7.49 -0.33 -3.79
C ASP A 56 -6.25 -0.81 -3.01
N GLY A 57 -6.44 -1.67 -2.02
CA GLY A 57 -5.38 -2.12 -1.12
C GLY A 57 -4.52 -3.28 -1.66
N THR A 58 -4.97 -3.99 -2.70
CA THR A 58 -4.23 -5.13 -3.28
C THR A 58 -2.91 -4.67 -3.87
N ALA A 59 -1.84 -5.44 -3.64
CA ALA A 59 -0.54 -5.17 -4.24
C ALA A 59 -0.64 -5.08 -5.78
N GLY A 60 -0.09 -4.02 -6.35
CA GLY A 60 -0.17 -3.75 -7.80
C GLY A 60 -1.52 -3.19 -8.29
N SER A 61 -2.43 -2.81 -7.39
CA SER A 61 -3.63 -2.06 -7.76
C SER A 61 -3.28 -0.70 -8.39
N ALA A 62 -4.22 -0.13 -9.14
CA ALA A 62 -4.05 1.21 -9.72
C ALA A 62 -3.77 2.26 -8.62
N PHE A 63 -4.47 2.17 -7.49
CA PHE A 63 -4.28 3.08 -6.36
C PHE A 63 -2.89 2.95 -5.71
N VAL A 64 -2.39 1.74 -5.49
CA VAL A 64 -1.03 1.49 -4.96
C VAL A 64 0.02 1.98 -5.96
N THR A 65 -0.15 1.69 -7.25
CA THR A 65 0.76 2.16 -8.31
C THR A 65 0.78 3.68 -8.40
N GLU A 66 -0.39 4.33 -8.38
CA GLU A 66 -0.51 5.79 -8.39
C GLU A 66 0.17 6.40 -7.16
N THR A 67 -0.05 5.84 -5.98
CA THR A 67 0.58 6.30 -4.72
C THR A 67 2.11 6.40 -4.84
N GLY A 68 2.74 5.44 -5.51
CA GLY A 68 4.20 5.38 -5.69
C GLY A 68 4.76 6.22 -6.85
N GLN A 69 3.92 6.86 -7.66
CA GLN A 69 4.38 7.69 -8.79
C GLN A 69 5.25 8.86 -8.29
N GLY A 70 6.39 9.06 -8.95
CA GLY A 70 7.38 10.07 -8.54
C GLY A 70 8.20 9.68 -7.31
N GLY A 71 8.08 8.43 -6.83
CA GLY A 71 8.78 7.92 -5.65
C GLY A 71 7.93 7.96 -4.38
N MET A 72 8.31 7.15 -3.39
CA MET A 72 7.55 6.96 -2.15
C MET A 72 7.68 8.08 -1.13
N THR A 73 8.67 8.95 -1.28
CA THR A 73 8.99 10.01 -0.31
C THR A 73 8.86 11.39 -0.95
N ARG A 74 8.71 12.41 -0.09
CA ARG A 74 8.74 13.82 -0.46
C ARG A 74 9.79 14.56 0.36
N PRO A 75 10.47 15.57 -0.22
CA PRO A 75 11.41 16.40 0.54
C PRO A 75 10.75 17.04 1.76
N GLY A 76 11.49 17.18 2.86
CA GLY A 76 11.01 17.82 4.08
C GLY A 76 10.15 16.95 4.99
N VAL A 77 9.89 15.68 4.61
CA VAL A 77 9.20 14.70 5.45
C VAL A 77 10.18 13.61 5.89
N GLU A 78 10.20 13.30 7.18
CA GLU A 78 10.95 12.18 7.74
C GLU A 78 10.11 10.90 7.71
N TYR A 79 10.71 9.76 7.40
CA TYR A 79 10.01 8.48 7.28
C TYR A 79 10.66 7.40 8.14
N ALA A 80 9.84 6.71 8.92
CA ALA A 80 10.26 5.52 9.65
C ALA A 80 9.22 4.40 9.46
N THR A 81 9.69 3.18 9.20
CA THR A 81 8.82 2.01 9.09
C THR A 81 9.32 0.89 9.99
N VAL A 82 8.41 0.27 10.72
CA VAL A 82 8.67 -0.94 11.50
C VAL A 82 7.90 -2.08 10.86
N SER A 83 8.63 -3.10 10.42
CA SER A 83 8.09 -4.24 9.68
C SER A 83 8.56 -5.54 10.32
N SER A 84 7.75 -6.61 10.20
CA SER A 84 8.14 -7.95 10.65
C SER A 84 8.36 -8.86 9.46
N ARG A 85 9.45 -9.65 9.46
CA ARG A 85 9.67 -10.73 8.49
C ARG A 85 8.64 -11.85 8.59
N SER A 86 7.96 -11.93 9.73
CA SER A 86 6.86 -12.87 9.97
C SER A 86 5.49 -12.25 9.71
N ASP A 87 5.43 -11.04 9.13
CA ASP A 87 4.17 -10.47 8.68
C ASP A 87 3.66 -11.26 7.46
N LEU A 88 2.40 -11.67 7.54
CA LEU A 88 1.77 -12.52 6.53
C LEU A 88 0.69 -11.77 5.76
N VAL A 89 0.53 -10.47 6.02
CA VAL A 89 -0.56 -9.65 5.49
C VAL A 89 -0.05 -8.65 4.46
N VAL A 90 1.00 -7.90 4.79
CA VAL A 90 1.51 -6.83 3.91
C VAL A 90 2.68 -7.28 3.05
N GLN A 91 2.78 -6.72 1.84
CA GLN A 91 3.92 -6.96 0.99
C GLN A 91 5.12 -6.13 1.48
N LEU A 92 6.15 -6.82 1.97
CA LEU A 92 7.41 -6.20 2.39
C LEU A 92 8.22 -5.71 1.19
N HIS A 93 8.97 -4.63 1.40
CA HIS A 93 10.04 -4.20 0.51
C HIS A 93 11.37 -4.61 1.15
N GLU A 94 11.89 -5.78 0.78
CA GLU A 94 13.26 -6.15 1.15
C GLU A 94 14.21 -5.57 0.10
N SER A 95 15.08 -4.65 0.49
CA SER A 95 16.27 -4.36 -0.31
C SER A 95 17.19 -5.58 -0.23
N GLN A 96 17.42 -6.23 -1.38
CA GLN A 96 18.47 -7.24 -1.55
C GLN A 96 19.85 -6.61 -1.33
#